data_AF-A0A935WLF7-F1
#
_entry.id   AF-A0A935WLF7-F1
#
_cell.length_a   1.000
_cell.length_b   1.000
_cell.length_c   1.000
_cell.angle_alpha   90.00
_cell.angle_beta   90.00
_cell.angle_gamma   90.00
#
_symmetry.space_group_name_H-M   'P 1'
#
loop_
_entity.id
_entity.type
_entity.pdbx_description
1 polymer ?
#
loop_
_entity_poly.entity_id
_entity_poly.type
_entity_poly.pdbx_seq_one_letter_code
_entity_poly.pdbx_strand_id
1 'polypeptide(L)'
;MTRILLFLWIGVPITFLFSLYVAGPGSPALPYIGWHYDLLPFQILSLILLVGLVMDPVYFYAQQFRWERDWPFAYFFFFSIIEFVIVLALVWWGVLDFTRSRSELHTSENYLLFTVHFGCVFILSFVAVLGLIQIFMIRWRFKSGEWGRM
;
A
#
# COMPACT_ATOMS: atom_id res chain seq x y z
N MET A 1 11.19 1.79 -8.86
CA MET A 1 10.26 2.06 -9.98
C MET A 1 8.98 1.22 -9.92
N THR A 2 9.06 -0.08 -9.63
CA THR A 2 7.89 -0.97 -9.49
C THR A 2 6.91 -0.56 -8.38
N ARG A 3 7.41 -0.05 -7.24
CA ARG A 3 6.58 0.36 -6.09
C ARG A 3 5.57 1.47 -6.44
N ILE A 4 6.02 2.56 -7.05
CA ILE A 4 5.15 3.69 -7.45
C ILE A 4 4.13 3.24 -8.50
N LEU A 5 4.52 2.35 -9.42
CA LEU A 5 3.60 1.79 -10.42
C LEU A 5 2.52 0.91 -9.79
N LEU A 6 2.89 0.00 -8.89
CA LEU A 6 1.93 -0.84 -8.16
C LEU A 6 0.99 0.02 -7.31
N PHE A 7 1.54 1.03 -6.64
CA PHE A 7 0.77 1.98 -5.86
C PHE A 7 -0.25 2.74 -6.72
N LEU A 8 0.19 3.28 -7.85
CA LEU A 8 -0.66 4.09 -8.73
C LEU A 8 -1.73 3.26 -9.45
N TRP A 9 -1.38 2.07 -9.94
CA TRP A 9 -2.27 1.26 -10.77
C TRP A 9 -3.15 0.28 -9.98
N ILE A 10 -2.73 -0.11 -8.78
CA ILE A 10 -3.46 -1.09 -7.95
C ILE A 10 -3.93 -0.41 -6.66
N GLY A 11 -3.02 0.27 -5.95
CA GLY A 11 -3.32 0.93 -4.68
C GLY A 11 -4.40 2.00 -4.81
N VAL A 12 -4.27 2.94 -5.76
CA VAL A 12 -5.21 4.06 -5.94
C VAL A 12 -6.60 3.58 -6.36
N PRO A 13 -6.79 2.72 -7.39
CA PRO A 13 -8.14 2.28 -7.78
C PRO A 13 -8.85 1.47 -6.69
N ILE A 14 -8.13 0.59 -5.98
CA ILE A 14 -8.72 -0.19 -4.88
C ILE A 14 -9.11 0.73 -3.72
N THR A 15 -8.23 1.67 -3.37
CA THR A 15 -8.49 2.62 -2.29
C THR A 15 -9.65 3.54 -2.64
N PHE A 16 -9.80 3.93 -3.91
CA PHE A 16 -10.97 4.66 -4.38
C PHE A 16 -12.25 3.84 -4.19
N LEU A 17 -12.30 2.59 -4.65
CA LEU A 17 -13.47 1.72 -4.43
C LEU A 17 -13.78 1.51 -2.95
N PHE A 18 -12.74 1.34 -2.12
CA PHE A 18 -12.89 1.18 -0.69
C PHE A 18 -13.38 2.46 -0.01
N SER A 19 -12.92 3.62 -0.45
CA SER A 19 -13.35 4.93 0.07
C SER A 19 -14.82 5.23 -0.21
N LEU A 20 -15.36 4.70 -1.32
CA LEU A 20 -16.79 4.78 -1.64
C LEU A 20 -17.60 3.85 -0.75
N TYR A 21 -17.07 2.67 -0.41
CA TYR A 21 -17.75 1.70 0.45
C TYR A 21 -17.86 2.19 1.90
N VAL A 22 -16.82 2.85 2.40
CA VAL A 22 -16.73 3.34 3.79
C VAL A 22 -17.40 4.70 4.00
N ALA A 23 -17.77 5.40 2.92
CA ALA A 23 -18.32 6.74 2.97
C ALA A 23 -19.57 6.83 3.88
N GLY A 24 -19.43 7.51 5.02
CA GLY A 24 -20.51 7.73 5.99
C GLY A 24 -21.27 9.05 5.78
N PRO A 25 -22.37 9.26 6.52
CA PRO A 25 -23.14 10.51 6.49
C PRO A 25 -22.25 11.71 6.88
N GLY A 26 -22.08 12.69 5.98
CA GLY A 26 -21.23 13.87 6.21
C GLY A 26 -19.87 13.84 5.49
N SER A 27 -19.58 12.80 4.70
CA SER A 27 -18.39 12.76 3.85
C SER A 27 -18.52 13.68 2.62
N PRO A 28 -17.41 14.23 2.08
CA PRO A 28 -17.45 15.08 0.90
C PRO A 28 -17.99 14.32 -0.31
N ALA A 29 -18.91 14.95 -1.06
CA ALA A 29 -19.45 14.39 -2.28
C ALA A 29 -18.68 14.89 -3.50
N LEU A 30 -18.51 14.01 -4.50
CA LEU A 30 -17.95 14.40 -5.79
C LEU A 30 -18.88 15.42 -6.49
N PRO A 31 -18.36 16.58 -6.93
CA PRO A 31 -19.20 17.68 -7.45
C PRO A 31 -20.10 17.32 -8.62
N TYR A 32 -19.68 16.35 -9.43
CA TYR A 32 -20.36 15.98 -10.68
C TYR A 32 -21.21 14.71 -10.60
N ILE A 33 -20.94 13.85 -9.62
CA ILE A 33 -21.48 12.47 -9.55
C ILE A 33 -22.31 12.27 -8.28
N GLY A 34 -22.13 13.11 -7.25
CA GLY A 34 -22.85 12.99 -5.97
C GLY A 34 -22.43 11.79 -5.11
N TRP A 35 -21.39 11.05 -5.52
CA TRP A 35 -20.83 9.97 -4.73
C TRP A 35 -20.04 10.52 -3.56
N HIS A 36 -20.34 9.98 -2.39
CA HIS A 36 -19.67 10.31 -1.14
C HIS A 36 -18.39 9.47 -1.04
N TYR A 37 -17.29 10.07 -0.59
CA TYR A 37 -16.02 9.37 -0.41
C TYR A 37 -15.34 9.77 0.90
N ASP A 38 -14.69 8.81 1.55
CA ASP A 38 -13.85 9.08 2.72
C ASP A 38 -12.41 9.39 2.30
N LEU A 39 -11.79 10.39 2.94
CA LEU A 39 -10.40 10.79 2.72
C LEU A 39 -9.42 9.93 3.53
N LEU A 40 -9.88 9.28 4.60
CA LEU A 40 -9.02 8.50 5.50
C LEU A 40 -8.24 7.38 4.78
N PRO A 41 -8.86 6.54 3.92
CA PRO A 41 -8.12 5.48 3.23
C PRO A 41 -7.01 6.02 2.32
N PHE A 42 -7.21 7.19 1.71
CA PHE A 42 -6.18 7.84 0.89
C PHE A 42 -5.00 8.35 1.72
N GLN A 43 -5.27 8.91 2.91
CA GLN A 43 -4.20 9.35 3.81
C GLN A 43 -3.33 8.17 4.27
N ILE A 44 -3.96 7.05 4.63
CA ILE A 44 -3.26 5.84 5.05
C ILE A 44 -2.45 5.26 3.89
N LEU A 45 -3.05 5.20 2.71
CA LEU A 45 -2.37 4.77 1.51
C LEU A 45 -1.12 5.63 1.24
N SER A 46 -1.22 6.96 1.31
CA SER A 46 -0.08 7.86 1.17
C SER A 46 1.00 7.64 2.23
N LEU A 47 0.61 7.33 3.47
CA LEU A 47 1.53 7.03 4.57
C LEU A 47 2.30 5.73 4.30
N ILE A 48 1.61 4.69 3.84
CA ILE A 48 2.23 3.42 3.40
C ILE A 48 3.24 3.68 2.30
N LEU A 49 2.93 4.53 1.32
CA LEU A 49 3.88 4.90 0.26
C LEU A 49 5.12 5.59 0.81
N LEU A 50 4.94 6.57 1.71
CA LEU A 50 6.05 7.32 2.31
C LEU A 50 6.96 6.39 3.13
N VAL A 51 6.38 5.56 3.99
CA VAL A 51 7.12 4.57 4.78
C VAL A 51 7.85 3.59 3.87
N GLY A 52 7.18 3.07 2.83
CA GLY A 52 7.79 2.18 1.86
C GLY A 52 8.98 2.83 1.14
N LEU A 53 8.88 4.11 0.78
CA LEU A 53 9.97 4.84 0.12
C LEU A 53 11.16 5.08 1.05
N VAL A 54 10.91 5.35 2.34
CA VAL A 54 11.96 5.43 3.37
C VAL A 54 12.61 4.07 3.63
N MET A 55 11.86 2.98 3.47
CA MET A 55 12.35 1.62 3.65
C MET A 55 13.04 1.04 2.40
N ASP A 56 12.91 1.66 1.22
CA ASP A 56 13.56 1.20 -0.01
C ASP A 56 15.09 0.99 0.13
N PRO A 57 15.87 1.88 0.77
CA PRO A 57 17.29 1.64 1.05
C PRO A 57 17.54 0.43 1.96
N VAL A 58 16.66 0.19 2.93
CA VAL A 58 16.73 -0.98 3.82
C VAL A 58 16.48 -2.25 3.01
N TYR A 59 15.55 -2.23 2.06
CA TYR A 59 15.30 -3.34 1.15
C TYR A 59 16.49 -3.62 0.24
N PHE A 60 17.10 -2.58 -0.31
CA PHE A 60 18.29 -2.76 -1.14
C PHE A 60 19.46 -3.33 -0.34
N TYR A 61 19.61 -2.93 0.93
CA TYR A 61 20.65 -3.48 1.79
C TYR A 61 20.36 -4.94 2.16
N ALA A 62 19.13 -5.26 2.55
CA ALA A 62 18.72 -6.62 2.89
C ALA A 62 18.90 -7.58 1.69
N GLN A 63 18.48 -7.16 0.49
CA GLN A 63 18.59 -7.96 -0.73
C GLN A 63 20.03 -8.29 -1.17
N GLN A 64 21.06 -7.65 -0.58
CA GLN A 64 22.46 -8.00 -0.85
C GLN A 64 22.89 -9.31 -0.17
N PHE A 65 22.14 -9.78 0.84
CA PHE A 65 22.46 -11.03 1.50
C PHE A 65 22.03 -12.24 0.65
N ARG A 66 22.97 -13.16 0.44
CA ARG A 66 22.85 -14.31 -0.48
C ARG A 66 21.59 -15.17 -0.24
N TRP A 67 21.14 -15.28 1.01
CA TRP A 67 19.98 -16.08 1.41
C TRP A 67 18.64 -15.43 1.01
N GLU A 68 18.60 -14.11 0.84
CA GLU A 68 17.37 -13.37 0.53
C GLU A 68 17.02 -13.41 -0.95
N ARG A 69 18.04 -13.56 -1.80
CA ARG A 69 17.91 -13.57 -3.25
C ARG A 69 17.11 -14.76 -3.77
N ASP A 70 17.06 -15.85 -3.01
CA ASP A 70 16.37 -17.07 -3.41
C ASP A 70 14.84 -16.99 -3.11
N TRP A 71 14.40 -16.06 -2.25
CA TRP A 71 13.00 -15.94 -1.80
C TRP A 71 12.45 -14.51 -1.90
N PRO A 72 12.50 -13.85 -3.07
CA PRO A 72 12.12 -12.45 -3.22
C PRO A 72 10.66 -12.16 -2.82
N PHE A 73 9.77 -13.15 -2.95
CA PHE A 73 8.35 -13.01 -2.56
C PHE A 73 8.13 -13.05 -1.05
N ALA A 74 8.88 -13.88 -0.32
CA ALA A 74 8.79 -13.94 1.14
C ALA A 74 9.27 -12.61 1.75
N TYR A 75 10.32 -12.03 1.17
CA TYR A 75 10.81 -10.71 1.55
C TYR A 75 9.82 -9.60 1.27
N PHE A 76 9.21 -9.60 0.09
CA PHE A 76 8.14 -8.64 -0.22
C PHE A 76 6.96 -8.75 0.76
N PHE A 77 6.54 -9.98 1.10
CA PHE A 77 5.45 -10.22 2.06
C PHE A 77 5.81 -9.72 3.46
N PHE A 78 6.97 -10.12 3.97
CA PHE A 78 7.44 -9.76 5.30
C PHE A 78 7.60 -8.25 5.48
N PHE A 79 8.25 -7.60 4.52
CA PHE A 79 8.46 -6.16 4.58
C PHE A 79 7.17 -5.35 4.39
N SER A 80 6.21 -5.85 3.61
CA SER A 80 4.89 -5.22 3.54
C SER A 80 4.17 -5.25 4.89
N ILE A 81 4.31 -6.33 5.67
CA ILE A 81 3.78 -6.38 7.03
C ILE A 81 4.50 -5.38 7.94
N ILE A 82 5.83 -5.29 7.86
CA ILE A 82 6.59 -4.30 8.63
C ILE A 82 6.17 -2.87 8.29
N GLU A 83 6.01 -2.55 7.01
CA GLU A 83 5.51 -1.23 6.56
C GLU A 83 4.15 -0.92 7.20
N PHE A 84 3.24 -1.88 7.21
CA PHE A 84 1.94 -1.71 7.84
C PHE A 84 2.02 -1.49 9.35
N VAL A 85 2.89 -2.24 10.05
CA VAL A 85 3.11 -2.05 11.49
C VAL A 85 3.69 -0.66 11.79
N ILE A 86 4.64 -0.20 10.97
CA ILE A 86 5.21 1.16 11.09
C ILE A 86 4.13 2.22 10.86
N VAL A 87 3.27 2.03 9.86
CA VAL A 87 2.13 2.92 9.58
C VAL A 87 1.17 2.97 10.78
N LEU A 88 0.80 1.83 11.34
CA LEU A 88 -0.05 1.79 12.55
C LEU A 88 0.62 2.48 13.74
N ALA A 89 1.93 2.31 13.92
CA ALA A 89 2.68 3.00 14.97
C ALA A 89 2.72 4.52 14.75
N LEU A 90 2.87 4.97 13.50
CA LEU A 90 2.83 6.39 13.12
C LEU A 90 1.45 7.02 13.36
N VAL A 91 0.39 6.29 13.03
CA VAL A 91 -1.00 6.68 13.33
C VAL A 91 -1.21 6.76 14.84
N TRP A 92 -0.73 5.77 15.60
CA TRP A 92 -0.84 5.73 17.06
C TRP A 92 -0.10 6.89 17.75
N TRP A 93 1.11 7.21 17.28
CA TRP A 93 1.86 8.37 17.76
C TRP A 93 1.27 9.71 17.29
N GLY A 94 0.35 9.67 16.31
CA GLY A 94 -0.30 10.85 15.75
C GLY A 94 0.70 11.82 15.14
N VAL A 95 1.71 11.29 14.46
CA VAL A 95 2.78 12.07 13.82
C VAL A 95 2.25 12.88 12.64
N LEU A 96 1.11 12.48 12.06
CA LEU A 96 0.46 13.17 10.96
C LEU A 96 -0.92 13.68 11.38
N ASP A 97 -1.22 14.92 10.99
CA ASP A 97 -2.55 15.51 11.11
C ASP A 97 -3.49 14.84 10.11
N PHE A 98 -4.23 13.84 10.59
CA PHE A 98 -5.32 13.23 9.85
C PHE A 98 -6.51 14.19 9.80
N THR A 99 -7.39 14.02 8.81
CA THR A 99 -8.64 14.81 8.72
C THR A 99 -9.56 14.58 9.91
N ARG A 100 -9.33 13.50 10.67
CA ARG A 100 -10.13 13.06 11.81
C ARG A 100 -9.35 13.24 13.11
N SER A 101 -10.04 13.62 14.19
CA SER A 101 -9.43 13.77 15.51
C SER A 101 -8.79 12.46 16.00
N ARG A 102 -7.65 12.56 16.72
CA ARG A 102 -6.98 11.39 17.35
C ARG A 102 -7.94 10.53 18.17
N SER A 103 -8.87 11.14 18.90
CA SER A 103 -9.83 10.40 19.74
C SER A 103 -10.73 9.48 18.91
N GLU A 104 -11.08 9.88 17.70
CA GLU A 104 -11.92 9.08 16.80
C GLU A 104 -11.09 7.98 16.12
N LEU A 105 -9.85 8.28 15.73
CA LEU A 105 -8.94 7.32 15.07
C LEU A 105 -8.56 6.13 15.96
N HIS A 106 -8.45 6.33 17.28
CA HIS A 106 -8.09 5.28 18.22
C HIS A 106 -9.27 4.36 18.61
N THR A 107 -10.26 4.22 17.74
CA THR A 107 -11.38 3.30 17.93
C THR A 107 -11.04 1.93 17.35
N SER A 108 -11.43 0.85 18.02
CA SER A 108 -11.23 -0.53 17.54
C SER A 108 -11.77 -0.75 16.12
N GLU A 109 -12.89 -0.12 15.78
CA GLU A 109 -13.51 -0.15 14.46
C GLU A 109 -12.60 0.44 13.36
N ASN A 110 -11.88 1.52 13.65
CA ASN A 110 -10.96 2.15 12.70
C ASN A 110 -9.71 1.30 12.47
N TYR A 111 -9.17 0.64 13.50
CA TYR A 111 -8.06 -0.31 13.33
C TYR A 111 -8.45 -1.51 12.47
N LEU A 112 -9.68 -2.02 12.63
CA LEU A 112 -10.20 -3.10 11.79
C LEU A 112 -10.33 -2.63 10.33
N LEU A 113 -10.87 -1.43 10.10
CA LEU A 113 -11.00 -0.83 8.78
C LEU A 113 -9.62 -0.67 8.11
N PHE A 114 -8.61 -0.19 8.83
CA PHE A 114 -7.25 -0.04 8.30
C PHE A 114 -6.62 -1.39 7.95
N THR A 115 -6.84 -2.39 8.79
CA THR A 115 -6.33 -3.76 8.57
C THR A 115 -6.99 -4.41 7.36
N VAL A 116 -8.30 -4.25 7.20
CA VAL A 116 -9.05 -4.78 6.04
C VAL A 116 -8.63 -4.05 4.77
N HIS A 117 -8.52 -2.72 4.80
CA HIS A 117 -8.06 -1.92 3.67
C HIS A 117 -6.66 -2.34 3.23
N PHE A 118 -5.73 -2.44 4.18
CA PHE A 118 -4.38 -2.93 3.92
C PHE A 118 -4.41 -4.35 3.33
N GLY A 119 -5.16 -5.28 3.94
CA GLY A 119 -5.28 -6.65 3.45
C GLY A 119 -5.79 -6.72 2.02
N CYS A 120 -6.81 -5.93 1.67
CA CYS A 120 -7.34 -5.87 0.31
C CYS A 120 -6.29 -5.37 -0.70
N VAL A 121 -5.65 -4.23 -0.43
CA VAL A 121 -4.63 -3.66 -1.32
C VAL A 121 -3.42 -4.60 -1.42
N PHE A 122 -2.99 -5.15 -0.29
CA PHE A 122 -1.83 -6.04 -0.19
C PHE A 122 -2.05 -7.35 -0.95
N ILE A 123 -3.15 -8.06 -0.71
CA ILE A 123 -3.44 -9.33 -1.37
C ILE A 123 -3.56 -9.13 -2.89
N LEU A 124 -4.28 -8.10 -3.34
CA LEU A 124 -4.40 -7.84 -4.78
C LEU A 124 -3.05 -7.49 -5.41
N SER A 125 -2.25 -6.66 -4.73
CA SER A 125 -0.90 -6.30 -5.18
C SER A 125 0.02 -7.52 -5.22
N PHE A 126 -0.05 -8.39 -4.21
CA PHE A 126 0.73 -9.61 -4.11
C PHE A 126 0.38 -10.60 -5.22
N VAL A 127 -0.92 -10.81 -5.48
CA VAL A 127 -1.41 -11.64 -6.60
C VAL A 127 -1.00 -11.05 -7.94
N ALA A 128 -1.06 -9.72 -8.10
CA ALA A 128 -0.62 -9.08 -9.34
C ALA A 128 0.89 -9.26 -9.58
N VAL A 129 1.72 -9.17 -8.54
CA VAL A 129 3.16 -9.39 -8.62
C VAL A 129 3.51 -10.86 -8.88
N LEU A 130 2.81 -11.79 -8.23
CA LEU A 130 3.03 -13.23 -8.42
C LEU A 130 2.54 -13.73 -9.78
N GLY A 131 1.35 -13.30 -10.20
CA GLY A 131 0.68 -13.81 -11.39
C GLY A 131 0.83 -12.88 -12.59
N LEU A 132 0.15 -11.74 -12.56
CA LEU A 132 -0.01 -10.87 -13.74
C LEU A 132 1.33 -10.40 -14.32
N ILE A 133 2.24 -9.92 -13.47
CA ILE A 133 3.55 -9.44 -13.94
C ILE A 133 4.38 -10.58 -14.52
N GLN A 134 4.30 -11.80 -13.97
CA GLN A 134 5.01 -12.96 -14.50
C GLN A 134 4.44 -13.47 -15.83
N ILE A 135 3.11 -13.41 -15.99
CA ILE A 135 2.41 -13.83 -17.21
C ILE A 135 2.69 -12.85 -18.36
N PHE A 136 2.55 -11.55 -18.11
CA PHE A 136 2.73 -10.53 -19.17
C PHE A 136 4.19 -10.17 -19.43
N MET A 137 5.08 -10.35 -18.45
CA MET A 137 6.51 -10.05 -18.60
C MET A 137 7.37 -11.28 -18.27
N ILE A 138 7.26 -12.34 -19.07
CA ILE A 138 8.11 -13.54 -19.01
C ILE A 138 9.61 -13.20 -18.96
N ARG A 139 10.05 -12.15 -19.66
CA ARG A 139 11.45 -11.70 -19.70
C ARG A 139 11.91 -10.96 -18.43
N TRP A 140 11.00 -10.54 -17.57
CA TRP A 140 11.30 -9.80 -16.33
C TRP A 140 12.00 -10.70 -15.29
N ARG A 141 11.67 -12.01 -15.28
CA ARG A 141 12.34 -13.04 -14.46
C ARG A 141 13.85 -13.14 -14.73
N PHE A 142 14.30 -12.81 -15.94
CA PHE A 142 15.70 -13.02 -16.37
C PHE A 142 16.57 -11.76 -16.33
N LYS A 143 16.00 -10.57 -16.09
CA LYS A 143 16.73 -9.29 -16.17
C LYS A 143 16.56 -8.35 -14.96
N SER A 144 16.08 -8.84 -13.81
CA SER A 144 16.03 -8.09 -12.54
C SER A 144 15.53 -6.64 -12.64
N GLY A 145 14.56 -6.36 -13.52
CA GLY A 145 13.97 -5.02 -13.64
C GLY A 145 14.73 -3.99 -14.48
N GLU A 146 15.73 -4.36 -15.30
CA GLU A 146 16.27 -3.42 -16.29
C GLU A 146 15.29 -3.21 -17.47
N TRP A 147 14.73 -2.00 -17.56
CA TRP A 147 14.11 -1.49 -18.79
C TRP A 147 15.21 -0.93 -19.70
N GLY A 148 15.37 -1.48 -20.91
CA GLY A 148 15.97 -0.72 -22.02
C GLY A 148 17.46 -0.87 -22.30
N ARG A 149 18.10 -2.04 -22.10
CA ARG A 149 19.29 -2.38 -22.90
C ARG A 149 18.92 -3.35 -24.01
N MET A 150 18.66 -2.76 -25.19
CA MET A 150 18.85 -3.39 -26.49
C MET A 150 20.33 -3.33 -26.85
#